data_AF-A0A947NCB7-F1
#
_entry.id   AF-A0A947NCB7-F1
#
_cell.length_a   1.000
_cell.length_b   1.000
_cell.length_c   1.000
_cell.angle_alpha   90.00
_cell.angle_beta   90.00
_cell.angle_gamma   90.00
#
_symmetry.space_group_name_H-M   'P 1'
#
loop_
_entity.id
_entity.type
_entity.pdbx_description
1 polymer ?
#
loop_
_entity_poly.entity_id
_entity_poly.type
_entity_poly.pdbx_seq_one_letter_code
_entity_poly.pdbx_strand_id
1 'polypeptide(L)'
;MLFLYLITIIFLAWSLIKDRKKTVQALLIGWKGFLRLLPPFIEVLILVSIALYFIPDSLIARYLGANSGFISVIIGGLLGSIAIIPGFIAYPMTAVLLKNGVGYMAAASFITTLMMVGIFTFPIE
;
A
#
# COMPACT_ATOMS: atom_id res chain seq x y z
N MET A 1 18.54 5.00 4.75
CA MET A 1 17.43 5.65 5.49
C MET A 1 17.89 6.76 6.41
N LEU A 2 18.85 6.53 7.31
CA LEU A 2 19.39 7.56 8.22
C LEU A 2 19.84 8.87 7.53
N PHE A 3 20.53 8.78 6.39
CA PHE A 3 20.96 9.94 5.62
C PHE A 3 19.80 10.84 5.17
N LEU A 4 18.68 10.26 4.73
CA LEU A 4 17.50 11.01 4.30
C LEU A 4 16.89 11.79 5.47
N TYR A 5 16.76 11.15 6.65
CA TYR A 5 16.25 11.82 7.84
C TYR A 5 17.14 12.99 8.27
N LEU A 6 18.47 12.83 8.22
CA LEU A 6 19.43 13.90 8.49
C LEU A 6 19.22 15.10 7.56
N ILE A 7 19.14 14.85 6.25
CA ILE A 7 18.88 15.89 5.25
C ILE A 7 17.55 16.60 5.52
N THR A 8 16.48 15.84 5.80
CA THR A 8 15.18 16.42 6.10
C THR A 8 15.23 17.33 7.32
N ILE A 9 15.91 16.92 8.40
CA ILE A 9 16.06 17.74 9.61
C ILE A 9 16.83 19.03 9.30
N ILE A 10 17.93 18.94 8.54
CA ILE A 10 18.73 20.11 8.15
C ILE A 10 17.88 21.10 7.34
N PHE A 11 17.16 20.62 6.31
CA PHE A 11 16.31 21.49 5.50
C PHE A 11 15.12 22.05 6.28
N LEU A 12 14.54 21.27 7.21
CA LEU A 12 13.47 21.75 8.07
C LEU A 12 13.97 22.85 9.01
N ALA A 13 15.15 22.66 9.62
CA ALA A 13 15.78 23.67 10.47
C ALA A 13 16.10 24.94 9.69
N TRP A 14 16.63 24.80 8.47
CA TRP A 14 16.89 25.94 7.59
C TRP A 14 15.59 26.67 7.19
N SER A 15 14.54 25.92 6.87
CA SER A 15 13.20 26.46 6.58
C SER A 15 12.64 27.25 7.77
N LEU A 16 12.76 26.71 8.99
CA LEU A 16 12.33 27.36 10.23
C LEU A 16 13.09 28.66 10.51
N ILE A 17 14.38 28.74 10.17
CA ILE A 17 15.15 29.98 10.32
C ILE A 17 14.68 31.03 9.30
N LYS A 18 14.36 30.59 8.08
CA LYS A 18 14.01 31.49 6.96
C LYS A 18 12.59 32.05 7.06
N ASP A 19 11.60 31.21 7.36
CA ASP A 19 10.20 31.65 7.52
C ASP A 19 9.41 30.67 8.40
N ARG A 20 9.42 30.91 9.72
CA ARG A 20 8.69 30.08 10.68
C ARG A 20 7.21 29.94 10.37
N LYS A 21 6.55 31.02 9.93
CA LYS A 21 5.10 31.01 9.68
C LYS A 21 4.78 30.08 8.51
N LYS A 22 5.52 30.21 7.41
CA LYS A 22 5.35 29.37 6.23
C LYS A 22 5.72 27.92 6.50
N THR A 23 6.80 27.64 7.25
CA THR A 23 7.19 26.28 7.60
C THR A 23 6.14 25.58 8.46
N VAL A 24 5.61 26.25 9.49
CA VAL A 24 4.55 25.68 10.34
C VAL A 24 3.27 25.45 9.54
N GLN A 25 2.89 26.37 8.66
CA GLN A 25 1.75 26.16 7.75
C GLN A 25 1.94 24.95 6.84
N ALA A 26 3.12 24.79 6.23
CA ALA A 26 3.43 23.65 5.38
C ALA A 26 3.38 22.32 6.18
N LEU A 27 3.92 22.29 7.40
CA LEU A 27 3.83 21.14 8.29
C LEU A 27 2.39 20.81 8.66
N LEU A 28 1.55 21.81 8.95
CA LEU A 28 0.14 21.61 9.26
C LEU A 28 -0.64 21.06 8.06
N ILE A 29 -0.34 21.52 6.85
CA ILE A 29 -0.95 20.99 5.62
C ILE A 29 -0.56 19.52 5.46
N GLY A 30 0.72 19.19 5.59
CA GLY A 30 1.21 17.81 5.53
C GLY A 30 0.58 16.92 6.60
N TRP A 31 0.51 17.40 7.84
CA TRP A 31 -0.09 16.68 8.96
C TRP A 31 -1.58 16.42 8.76
N LYS A 32 -2.34 17.42 8.32
CA LYS A 32 -3.77 17.27 7.99
C LYS A 32 -3.98 16.33 6.81
N GLY A 33 -3.14 16.41 5.78
CA GLY A 33 -3.16 15.48 4.66
C GLY A 33 -2.93 14.04 5.12
N PHE A 34 -1.90 13.81 5.93
CA PHE A 34 -1.61 12.50 6.51
C PHE A 34 -2.78 11.96 7.35
N LEU A 35 -3.36 12.78 8.23
CA LEU A 35 -4.52 12.40 9.04
C LEU A 35 -5.77 12.13 8.20
N ARG A 36 -5.93 12.72 7.02
CA ARG A 36 -7.03 12.40 6.10
C ARG A 36 -6.83 11.05 5.39
N LEU A 37 -5.59 10.64 5.17
CA LEU A 37 -5.26 9.37 4.55
C LEU A 37 -5.31 8.20 5.55
N LEU A 38 -5.12 8.48 6.84
CA LEU A 38 -5.05 7.46 7.90
C LEU A 38 -6.33 6.60 8.02
N PRO A 39 -7.55 7.17 8.06
CA PRO A 39 -8.77 6.37 8.21
C PRO A 39 -9.00 5.35 7.09
N PRO A 40 -9.02 5.74 5.78
CA PRO A 40 -9.23 4.77 4.71
C PRO A 40 -8.07 3.77 4.62
N PHE A 41 -6.85 4.21 4.97
CA PHE A 41 -5.69 3.32 5.04
C PHE A 41 -5.86 2.21 6.07
N ILE A 42 -6.27 2.57 7.29
CA ILE A 42 -6.51 1.60 8.37
C ILE A 42 -7.69 0.68 8.04
N GLU A 43 -8.77 1.23 7.48
CA GLU A 43 -9.95 0.47 7.09
C GLU A 43 -9.62 -0.66 6.13
N VAL A 44 -8.88 -0.35 5.06
CA VAL A 44 -8.45 -1.37 4.07
C VAL A 44 -7.55 -2.42 4.73
N LEU A 45 -6.59 -2.02 5.58
CA LEU A 45 -5.70 -2.97 6.26
C LEU A 45 -6.47 -3.92 7.19
N ILE A 46 -7.47 -3.41 7.92
CA ILE A 46 -8.32 -4.22 8.79
C ILE A 46 -9.13 -5.21 7.95
N LEU A 47 -9.80 -4.74 6.89
CA LEU A 47 -10.61 -5.60 6.02
C LEU A 47 -9.78 -6.74 5.42
N VAL A 48 -8.57 -6.43 4.94
CA VAL A 48 -7.66 -7.43 4.37
C VAL A 48 -7.19 -8.42 5.45
N SER A 49 -6.85 -7.94 6.64
CA SER A 49 -6.40 -8.82 7.73
C SER A 49 -7.53 -9.75 8.19
N ILE A 50 -8.76 -9.24 8.27
CA ILE A 50 -9.95 -10.06 8.57
C ILE A 50 -10.19 -11.07 7.46
N ALA A 51 -10.13 -10.66 6.19
CA ALA A 51 -10.31 -11.56 5.07
C ALA A 51 -9.28 -12.70 5.08
N LEU A 52 -8.01 -12.38 5.34
CA LEU A 52 -6.94 -13.37 5.47
C LEU A 52 -7.14 -14.30 6.67
N TYR A 53 -7.64 -13.81 7.80
CA TYR A 53 -7.91 -14.62 8.99
C TYR A 53 -8.88 -15.78 8.70
N PHE A 54 -9.84 -15.59 7.79
CA PHE A 54 -10.78 -16.64 7.40
C PHE A 54 -10.20 -17.65 6.39
N ILE A 55 -9.00 -17.41 5.84
CA ILE A 55 -8.36 -18.27 4.85
C ILE A 55 -7.32 -19.14 5.55
N PRO A 56 -7.45 -20.48 5.53
CA PRO A 56 -6.44 -21.39 6.05
C PRO A 56 -5.04 -21.15 5.44
N ASP A 57 -4.01 -21.15 6.28
CA ASP A 57 -2.61 -20.99 5.87
C ASP A 57 -2.18 -21.99 4.78
N SER A 58 -2.74 -23.20 4.79
CA SER A 58 -2.49 -24.23 3.77
C SER A 58 -2.99 -23.84 2.39
N LEU A 59 -4.11 -23.10 2.30
CA LEU A 59 -4.61 -22.57 1.03
C LEU A 59 -3.77 -21.40 0.55
N ILE A 60 -3.35 -20.50 1.45
CA ILE A 60 -2.44 -19.41 1.13
C ILE A 60 -1.13 -20.00 0.57
N ALA A 61 -0.51 -20.94 1.28
CA ALA A 61 0.73 -21.58 0.84
C ALA A 61 0.59 -22.31 -0.50
N ARG A 62 -0.57 -22.95 -0.75
CA ARG A 62 -0.81 -23.70 -1.99
C ARG A 62 -1.05 -22.80 -3.21
N TYR A 63 -1.86 -21.76 -3.07
CA TYR A 63 -2.33 -20.96 -4.22
C TYR A 63 -1.66 -19.59 -4.36
N LEU A 64 -1.26 -18.98 -3.25
CA LEU A 64 -0.70 -17.63 -3.21
C LEU A 64 0.74 -17.59 -2.70
N GLY A 65 1.28 -18.70 -2.19
CA GLY A 65 2.61 -18.80 -1.61
C GLY A 65 3.74 -18.78 -2.64
N ALA A 66 4.98 -18.78 -2.15
CA ALA A 66 6.16 -18.70 -3.01
C ALA A 66 6.29 -19.88 -4.01
N ASN A 67 5.83 -21.06 -3.62
CA ASN A 67 5.92 -22.28 -4.45
C ASN A 67 4.73 -22.48 -5.40
N SER A 68 3.76 -21.57 -5.38
CA SER A 68 2.53 -21.67 -6.18
C SER A 68 2.77 -21.43 -7.68
N GLY A 69 3.91 -20.84 -8.05
CA GLY A 69 4.27 -20.60 -9.45
C GLY A 69 3.24 -19.76 -10.19
N PHE A 70 2.91 -20.15 -11.43
CA PHE A 70 2.06 -19.36 -12.33
C PHE A 70 0.62 -19.16 -11.82
N ILE A 71 0.09 -20.07 -10.98
CA ILE A 71 -1.29 -19.94 -10.48
C ILE A 71 -1.44 -18.72 -9.56
N SER A 72 -0.39 -18.38 -8.81
CA SER A 72 -0.37 -17.21 -7.93
C SER A 72 -0.42 -15.89 -8.72
N VAL A 73 0.15 -15.88 -9.93
CA VAL A 73 0.11 -14.73 -10.83
C VAL A 73 -1.29 -14.54 -11.38
N ILE A 74 -1.96 -15.60 -11.83
CA ILE A 74 -3.34 -15.50 -12.33
C ILE A 74 -4.27 -15.00 -11.23
N ILE A 75 -4.21 -15.61 -10.04
CA ILE A 75 -5.07 -15.25 -8.92
C ILE A 75 -4.78 -13.82 -8.44
N GLY A 76 -3.51 -13.48 -8.25
CA GLY A 76 -3.09 -12.13 -7.87
C GLY A 76 -3.54 -11.09 -8.89
N GLY A 77 -3.38 -11.38 -10.18
CA GLY A 77 -3.78 -10.51 -11.27
C GLY A 77 -5.29 -10.28 -11.37
N LEU A 78 -6.09 -11.33 -11.16
CA LEU A 78 -7.55 -11.21 -11.13
C LEU A 78 -8.02 -10.37 -9.93
N LEU A 79 -7.49 -10.65 -8.75
CA LEU A 79 -7.82 -9.90 -7.53
C LEU A 79 -7.42 -8.42 -7.66
N GLY A 80 -6.25 -8.14 -8.23
CA GLY A 80 -5.79 -6.77 -8.45
C GLY A 80 -6.66 -6.03 -9.47
N SER A 81 -7.04 -6.69 -10.57
CA SER A 81 -7.87 -6.07 -11.62
C SER A 81 -9.29 -5.69 -11.14
N ILE A 82 -9.81 -6.40 -10.15
CA ILE A 82 -11.15 -6.18 -9.56
C ILE A 82 -11.09 -5.14 -8.43
N ALA A 83 -9.98 -5.07 -7.69
CA ALA A 83 -9.87 -4.20 -6.53
C ALA A 83 -9.83 -2.71 -6.93
N ILE A 84 -10.55 -1.87 -6.19
CA ILE A 84 -10.50 -0.40 -6.32
C ILE A 84 -9.81 0.15 -5.07
N ILE A 85 -8.48 0.06 -5.05
CA ILE A 85 -7.67 0.48 -3.91
C ILE A 85 -6.70 1.56 -4.39
N PRO A 86 -6.68 2.74 -3.76
CA PRO A 86 -5.71 3.78 -4.09
C PRO A 86 -4.27 3.27 -3.97
N GLY A 87 -3.42 3.64 -4.92
CA GLY A 87 -2.04 3.14 -5.00
C GLY A 87 -1.21 3.36 -3.72
N PHE A 88 -1.44 4.45 -2.98
CA PHE A 88 -0.74 4.71 -1.72
C PHE A 88 -1.10 3.73 -0.59
N ILE A 89 -2.26 3.05 -0.67
CA ILE A 89 -2.70 2.00 0.27
C ILE A 89 -2.25 0.62 -0.21
N ALA A 90 -2.11 0.43 -1.52
CA ALA A 90 -1.75 -0.85 -2.13
C ALA A 90 -0.40 -1.39 -1.61
N TYR A 91 0.62 -0.54 -1.47
CA TYR A 91 1.94 -1.01 -1.03
C TYR A 91 1.97 -1.55 0.40
N PRO A 92 1.46 -0.83 1.42
CA PRO A 92 1.48 -1.38 2.78
C PRO A 92 0.54 -2.57 2.96
N MET A 93 -0.59 -2.60 2.24
CA MET A 93 -1.46 -3.76 2.20
C MET A 93 -0.74 -5.00 1.65
N THR A 94 -0.02 -4.85 0.54
CA THR A 94 0.80 -5.96 0.00
C THR A 94 1.89 -6.39 0.98
N ALA A 95 2.47 -5.46 1.74
CA ALA A 95 3.40 -5.84 2.81
C ALA A 95 2.72 -6.70 3.90
N VAL A 96 1.45 -6.45 4.22
CA VAL A 96 0.66 -7.32 5.12
C VAL A 96 0.40 -8.69 4.47
N LEU A 97 0.03 -8.74 3.19
CA LEU A 97 -0.14 -10.00 2.46
C LEU A 97 1.14 -10.87 2.51
N LEU A 98 2.29 -10.26 2.21
CA LEU A 98 3.59 -10.93 2.26
C LEU A 98 3.91 -11.47 3.66
N LYS A 99 3.61 -10.69 4.72
CA LYS A 99 3.78 -11.14 6.10
C LYS A 99 2.89 -12.34 6.46
N ASN A 100 1.74 -12.49 5.80
CA ASN A 100 0.82 -13.61 5.99
C ASN A 100 1.08 -14.79 5.03
N GLY A 101 2.27 -14.85 4.41
CA GLY A 101 2.71 -16.01 3.63
C GLY A 101 2.38 -15.97 2.13
N VAL A 102 1.83 -14.85 1.64
CA VAL A 102 1.69 -14.62 0.19
C VAL A 102 3.08 -14.43 -0.43
N GLY A 103 3.32 -15.06 -1.57
CA GLY A 103 4.57 -14.99 -2.32
C GLY A 103 4.71 -13.69 -3.10
N TYR A 104 5.95 -13.31 -3.39
CA TYR A 104 6.26 -12.09 -4.14
C TYR A 104 5.66 -12.07 -5.56
N MET A 105 5.47 -13.22 -6.20
CA MET A 105 4.87 -13.29 -7.54
C MET A 105 3.39 -12.89 -7.53
N ALA A 106 2.61 -13.43 -6.58
CA ALA A 106 1.22 -13.04 -6.38
C ALA A 106 1.11 -11.55 -6.01
N ALA A 107 1.94 -11.10 -5.06
CA ALA A 107 1.98 -9.72 -4.61
C ALA A 107 2.32 -8.73 -5.74
N ALA A 108 3.32 -9.05 -6.56
CA ALA A 108 3.70 -8.23 -7.71
C ALA A 108 2.59 -8.17 -8.74
N SER A 109 2.03 -9.33 -9.13
CA SER A 109 0.92 -9.39 -10.09
C SER A 109 -0.31 -8.62 -9.60
N PHE A 110 -0.62 -8.73 -8.31
CA PHE A 110 -1.69 -7.99 -7.67
C PHE A 110 -1.48 -6.46 -7.76
N ILE A 111 -0.33 -5.94 -7.33
CA ILE A 111 -0.05 -4.49 -7.41
C ILE A 111 -0.08 -4.01 -8.86
N THR A 112 0.56 -4.76 -9.76
CA THR A 112 0.68 -4.41 -11.18
C THR A 112 -0.69 -4.30 -11.84
N THR A 113 -1.57 -5.27 -11.63
CA THR A 113 -2.92 -5.25 -12.23
C THR A 113 -3.86 -4.26 -11.55
N LEU A 114 -3.74 -4.08 -10.24
CA LEU A 114 -4.45 -3.05 -9.49
C LEU A 114 -4.19 -1.65 -10.02
N MET A 115 -2.94 -1.36 -10.42
CA MET A 115 -2.59 -0.03 -10.92
C MET A 115 -2.80 0.17 -12.43
N MET A 116 -2.85 -0.90 -13.23
CA MET A 116 -2.84 -0.78 -14.70
C MET A 116 -4.08 -1.33 -15.43
N VAL A 117 -4.88 -2.19 -14.82
CA VAL A 117 -5.99 -2.88 -15.51
C VAL A 117 -7.35 -2.34 -15.08
N GLY A 118 -7.54 -2.07 -13.78
CA GLY A 118 -8.69 -1.35 -13.24
C GLY A 118 -10.05 -1.64 -13.91
N ILE A 119 -10.57 -2.87 -13.81
CA ILE A 119 -11.81 -3.26 -14.51
C ILE A 119 -13.00 -2.39 -14.08
N PHE A 120 -13.07 -2.08 -12.79
CA PHE A 120 -14.12 -1.20 -12.26
C PHE A 120 -13.88 0.28 -12.53
N THR A 121 -12.65 0.69 -12.82
CA THR A 121 -12.33 2.06 -13.20
C THR A 121 -12.44 2.28 -14.70
N PHE A 122 -12.46 1.21 -15.52
CA PHE A 122 -12.63 1.27 -16.96
C PHE A 122 -13.83 2.09 -17.47
N PRO A 123 -15.02 2.09 -16.82
CA PRO A 123 -16.14 2.93 -17.26
C PRO A 123 -15.97 4.42 -16.94
N ILE A 124 -15.02 4.76 -16.06
CA ILE A 124 -14.78 6.12 -15.57
C ILE A 124 -13.67 6.82 -16.37
N GLU A 125 -12.75 6.04 -16.95
CA GLU A 125 -11.72 6.48 -17.90
C GLU A 125 -12.28 6.66 -19.33
#